data_AF-C5L5H7-F1
#
_entry.id   AF-C5L5H7-F1
#
_cell.length_a   1.000
_cell.length_b   1.000
_cell.length_c   1.000
_cell.angle_alpha   90.00
_cell.angle_beta   90.00
_cell.angle_gamma   90.00
#
_symmetry.space_group_name_H-M   'P 1'
#
loop_
_entity.id
_entity.type
_entity.pdbx_description
1 polymer ?
#
loop_
_entity_poly.entity_id
_entity_poly.type
_entity_poly.pdbx_seq_one_letter_code
_entity_poly.pdbx_strand_id
1 'polypeptide(L)'
;MEKQLRSSFSEVRAAPSEADPIATEVPEDITLEKKGFPLAVEAMPYLIRVRPIKDIHRLQLQWQLPPQNGMYRTKPANTLGHLIGHEGSGSLLSFLRSKGLATDLSAGVSEEGYGSNSICSIFDICVTLSTKGLALWKEVAVHVMEYLDMLRRLGSIPDWVYEEIRQVSNMQYRFMEERDPSTTADDLSTSMLPSAKIAYENLLNSSYYLEPEFKPAEVNELLNEYIISDRMLLVLTSSVFGRSKGTEEEGEDDIEADDEGDDEGDDDDSDDDEDMEEDEEEEEAAGDTPEEMLEKMTNEMGLNIEGLLPEGGAPEAEPWFGVEHWRTALDDDFKGRLAAPNVNDELALPKRNAYIATDFTVYDSSTSCSDLPGDVFPKNEEKAEGVTGVSPFDGFPIVPTDRQAPKMMVVGVDQFFYLPKTLVAATPRCDIRIRLATPLFVNDITMFVRQRLWVELAKEALIEETYLAEMAGLATELTFAAQGLELRVYGFKDSLAALMRNVLEVILNLKKAEGLLEGRFGAIKEALERRFFNEDMRPIPCASAIQQIK
;
A
#
# COMPACT_ATOMS: atom_id res chain seq x y z
N MET A 1 26.90 -27.57 11.12
CA MET A 1 26.15 -26.30 11.09
C MET A 1 26.44 -25.37 12.27
N GLU A 2 26.02 -25.63 13.51
CA GLU A 2 26.29 -24.71 14.66
C GLU A 2 27.79 -24.44 14.91
N LYS A 3 28.63 -25.47 14.73
CA LYS A 3 30.09 -25.37 14.85
C LYS A 3 30.74 -24.56 13.70
N GLN A 4 30.08 -24.54 12.54
CA GLN A 4 30.52 -23.89 11.31
C GLN A 4 30.09 -22.42 11.33
N LEU A 5 28.87 -22.12 11.78
CA LEU A 5 28.42 -20.77 12.12
C LEU A 5 29.31 -20.14 13.21
N ARG A 6 29.63 -20.88 14.28
CA ARG A 6 30.56 -20.39 15.31
C ARG A 6 31.97 -20.14 14.79
N SER A 7 32.49 -20.93 13.83
CA SER A 7 33.81 -20.63 13.25
C SER A 7 33.76 -19.43 12.30
N SER A 8 32.75 -19.35 11.43
CA SER A 8 32.58 -18.24 10.48
C SER A 8 32.36 -16.88 11.18
N PHE A 9 31.68 -16.86 12.34
CA PHE A 9 31.51 -15.64 13.15
C PHE A 9 32.59 -15.44 14.22
N SER A 10 33.49 -16.42 14.46
CA SER A 10 34.61 -16.24 15.41
C SER A 10 35.67 -15.30 14.85
N GLU A 11 35.84 -15.25 13.53
CA GLU A 11 36.72 -14.31 12.85
C GLU A 11 36.14 -12.88 12.85
N VAL A 12 34.81 -12.74 12.78
CA VAL A 12 34.11 -11.44 12.88
C VAL A 12 34.23 -10.84 14.29
N ARG A 13 34.33 -11.68 15.34
CA ARG A 13 34.58 -11.22 16.72
C ARG A 13 36.02 -10.73 16.96
N ALA A 14 36.95 -11.08 16.08
CA ALA A 14 38.30 -10.54 16.09
C ALA A 14 38.37 -9.26 15.24
N ALA A 15 37.50 -8.28 15.55
CA ALA A 15 37.77 -6.91 15.16
C ALA A 15 39.13 -6.52 15.76
N PRO A 16 40.05 -5.92 15.00
CA PRO A 16 41.34 -5.51 15.54
C PRO A 16 41.08 -4.54 16.68
N SER A 17 41.65 -4.79 17.86
CA SER A 17 41.59 -3.86 19.00
C SER A 17 42.35 -2.54 18.76
N GLU A 18 42.80 -2.30 17.53
CA GLU A 18 43.53 -1.13 17.04
C GLU A 18 43.25 -0.87 15.55
N ALA A 19 42.09 -1.26 15.03
CA ALA A 19 41.60 -0.63 13.81
C ALA A 19 41.01 0.70 14.26
N ASP A 20 41.62 1.81 13.84
CA ASP A 20 40.96 3.11 13.86
C ASP A 20 39.52 2.86 13.41
N PRO A 21 38.50 3.31 14.17
CA PRO A 21 37.17 3.34 13.59
C PRO A 21 37.36 3.99 12.22
N ILE A 22 36.67 3.51 11.19
CA ILE A 22 36.41 4.38 10.05
C ILE A 22 35.52 5.49 10.63
N ALA A 23 36.14 6.40 11.37
CA ALA A 23 35.77 7.77 11.52
C ALA A 23 36.00 8.33 10.11
N THR A 24 35.14 7.96 9.18
CA THR A 24 34.48 9.02 8.46
C THR A 24 33.82 9.86 9.54
N GLU A 25 34.57 10.83 10.06
CA GLU A 25 33.98 12.04 10.61
C GLU A 25 32.96 12.43 9.54
N VAL A 26 31.69 12.13 9.78
CA VAL A 26 30.61 12.70 8.98
C VAL A 26 30.86 14.18 9.15
N PRO A 27 31.26 14.92 8.11
CA PRO A 27 31.67 16.30 8.32
C PRO A 27 30.51 17.00 9.01
N GLU A 28 30.76 17.63 10.16
CA GLU A 28 29.74 18.42 10.89
C GLU A 28 29.15 19.57 10.04
N ASP A 29 29.69 19.74 8.82
CA ASP A 29 29.25 20.66 7.77
C ASP A 29 28.21 20.10 6.79
N ILE A 30 27.81 18.81 6.87
CA ILE A 30 26.74 18.25 6.03
C ILE A 30 25.41 18.25 6.79
N THR A 31 25.00 19.40 7.32
CA THR A 31 23.63 19.59 7.83
C THR A 31 22.75 20.20 6.75
N LEU A 32 21.45 19.87 6.78
CA LEU A 32 20.43 20.43 5.88
C LEU A 32 20.49 21.98 5.85
N GLU A 33 20.76 22.56 7.02
CA GLU A 33 20.90 24.01 7.24
C GLU A 33 22.11 24.63 6.53
N LYS A 34 23.20 23.86 6.32
CA LYS A 34 24.47 24.35 5.74
C LYS A 34 24.61 24.05 4.24
N LYS A 35 24.14 22.89 3.77
CA LYS A 35 24.23 22.50 2.35
C LYS A 35 23.05 22.97 1.49
N GLY A 36 21.98 23.46 2.10
CA GLY A 36 20.74 23.76 1.41
C GLY A 36 19.94 22.49 1.14
N PHE A 37 18.66 22.67 0.83
CA PHE A 37 17.75 21.56 0.54
C PHE A 37 18.14 20.87 -0.78
N PRO A 38 18.15 19.53 -0.88
CA PRO A 38 18.29 18.85 -2.17
C PRO A 38 17.16 19.20 -3.16
N LEU A 39 16.00 19.70 -2.67
CA LEU A 39 14.92 20.31 -3.48
C LEU A 39 15.04 21.83 -3.61
N ALA A 40 16.04 22.50 -3.01
CA ALA A 40 16.29 23.93 -3.23
C ALA A 40 16.90 24.15 -4.61
N VAL A 41 16.07 23.96 -5.62
CA VAL A 41 16.18 24.78 -6.81
C VAL A 41 15.49 26.10 -6.48
N GLU A 42 16.10 27.20 -6.86
CA GLU A 42 15.76 28.59 -6.47
C GLU A 42 14.32 29.07 -6.77
N ALA A 43 13.41 28.19 -7.23
CA ALA A 43 12.02 28.49 -7.58
C ALA A 43 11.04 27.36 -7.17
N MET A 44 10.80 27.20 -5.86
CA MET A 44 9.65 26.43 -5.34
C MET A 44 8.43 27.35 -5.16
N PRO A 45 7.19 26.85 -5.27
CA PRO A 45 6.82 25.52 -5.77
C PRO A 45 6.95 25.43 -7.30
N TYR A 46 7.22 24.22 -7.81
CA TYR A 46 7.26 23.95 -9.25
C TYR A 46 6.62 22.61 -9.60
N LEU A 47 6.35 22.42 -10.89
CA LEU A 47 5.71 21.24 -11.47
C LEU A 47 6.67 20.54 -12.42
N ILE A 48 6.80 19.23 -12.25
CA ILE A 48 7.39 18.31 -13.20
C ILE A 48 6.27 17.51 -13.86
N ARG A 49 6.22 17.49 -15.19
CA ARG A 49 5.39 16.55 -15.95
C ARG A 49 6.27 15.42 -16.46
N VAL A 50 5.89 14.17 -16.21
CA VAL A 50 6.70 12.98 -16.53
C VAL A 50 5.96 12.08 -17.49
N ARG A 51 6.68 11.63 -18.52
CA ARG A 51 6.23 10.63 -19.48
C ARG A 51 6.51 9.21 -18.95
N PRO A 52 5.49 8.40 -18.60
CA PRO A 52 5.71 7.04 -18.12
C PRO A 52 5.89 6.04 -19.26
N ILE A 53 6.35 4.83 -18.93
CA ILE A 53 6.28 3.67 -19.84
C ILE A 53 4.87 3.06 -19.80
N LYS A 54 4.39 2.77 -18.60
CA LYS A 54 3.05 2.19 -18.35
C LYS A 54 1.94 3.21 -18.56
N ASP A 55 0.74 2.72 -18.82
CA ASP A 55 -0.46 3.56 -18.81
C ASP A 55 -0.88 3.87 -17.37
N ILE A 56 -0.37 4.99 -16.86
CA ILE A 56 -0.60 5.47 -15.48
C ILE A 56 -0.89 6.96 -15.47
N HIS A 57 -1.73 7.37 -14.51
CA HIS A 57 -1.99 8.78 -14.19
C HIS A 57 -1.81 8.99 -12.68
N ARG A 58 -0.79 9.74 -12.29
CA ARG A 58 -0.47 10.00 -10.88
C ARG A 58 -0.13 11.46 -10.66
N LEU A 59 -0.63 12.00 -9.56
CA LEU A 59 -0.24 13.30 -9.04
C LEU A 59 0.45 13.09 -7.69
N GLN A 60 1.72 13.47 -7.62
CA GLN A 60 2.51 13.43 -6.41
C GLN A 60 2.76 14.84 -5.89
N LEU A 61 2.55 15.02 -4.59
CA LEU A 61 2.90 16.22 -3.84
C LEU A 61 4.00 15.84 -2.86
N GLN A 62 5.17 16.45 -3.02
CA GLN A 62 6.38 16.09 -2.27
C GLN A 62 6.89 17.25 -1.44
N TRP A 63 7.30 16.94 -0.22
CA TRP A 63 7.94 17.87 0.71
C TRP A 63 9.19 17.24 1.33
N GLN A 64 10.21 18.06 1.54
CA GLN A 64 11.37 17.67 2.32
C GLN A 64 11.15 18.00 3.79
N LEU A 65 11.27 16.96 4.61
CA LEU A 65 11.24 17.01 6.06
C LEU A 65 12.67 16.88 6.62
N PRO A 66 12.89 17.32 7.88
CA PRO A 66 14.07 16.91 8.64
C PRO A 66 14.16 15.39 8.70
N PRO A 67 15.37 14.81 8.89
CA PRO A 67 15.54 13.37 9.00
C PRO A 67 14.58 12.74 10.00
N GLN A 68 13.74 11.82 9.53
CA GLN A 68 12.86 11.04 10.39
C GLN A 68 13.55 9.76 10.90
N ASN A 69 14.71 9.41 10.34
CA ASN A 69 15.56 8.29 10.77
C ASN A 69 16.01 8.52 12.23
N GLY A 70 15.45 7.73 13.15
CA GLY A 70 15.68 7.83 14.59
C GLY A 70 14.46 8.30 15.40
N MET A 71 13.43 8.84 14.76
CA MET A 71 12.15 9.19 15.42
C MET A 71 11.24 7.97 15.62
N TYR A 72 11.82 6.76 15.81
CA TYR A 72 11.09 5.49 15.90
C TYR A 72 10.12 5.44 17.09
N ARG A 73 10.36 6.29 18.11
CA ARG A 73 9.58 6.39 19.35
C ARG A 73 8.29 7.21 19.19
N THR A 74 8.31 8.27 18.39
CA THR A 74 7.17 9.21 18.27
C THR A 74 6.54 9.22 16.89
N LYS A 75 7.30 8.84 15.84
CA LYS A 75 6.88 8.70 14.43
C LYS A 75 5.92 9.80 13.96
N PRO A 76 6.30 11.08 14.04
CA PRO A 76 5.38 12.18 13.76
C PRO A 76 4.93 12.20 12.29
N ALA A 77 5.83 11.90 11.34
CA ALA A 77 5.49 11.80 9.93
C ALA A 77 4.52 10.63 9.64
N ASN A 78 4.65 9.49 10.32
CA ASN A 78 3.72 8.37 10.16
C ASN A 78 2.31 8.73 10.65
N THR A 79 2.18 9.54 11.69
CA THR A 79 0.87 10.00 12.17
C THR A 79 0.16 10.86 11.11
N LEU A 80 0.90 11.72 10.40
CA LEU A 80 0.37 12.50 9.28
C LEU A 80 0.03 11.61 8.08
N GLY A 81 0.94 10.70 7.71
CA GLY A 81 0.72 9.73 6.62
C GLY A 81 -0.54 8.90 6.87
N HIS A 82 -0.75 8.42 8.10
CA HIS A 82 -1.93 7.66 8.49
C HIS A 82 -3.24 8.46 8.33
N LEU A 83 -3.26 9.74 8.73
CA LEU A 83 -4.46 10.58 8.59
C LEU A 83 -4.74 10.99 7.15
N ILE A 84 -3.70 11.31 6.37
CA ILE A 84 -3.83 11.75 4.98
C ILE A 84 -4.19 10.57 4.07
N GLY A 85 -3.55 9.41 4.30
CA GLY A 85 -3.77 8.15 3.61
C GLY A 85 -4.98 7.34 4.12
N HIS A 86 -5.84 7.91 4.94
CA HIS A 86 -6.99 7.20 5.49
C HIS A 86 -8.05 6.94 4.41
N GLU A 87 -8.66 5.76 4.35
CA GLU A 87 -9.68 5.42 3.33
C GLU A 87 -11.13 5.42 3.84
N GLY A 88 -11.34 5.52 5.16
CA GLY A 88 -12.67 5.57 5.75
C GLY A 88 -13.46 6.86 5.46
N SER A 89 -14.76 6.85 5.80
CA SER A 89 -15.70 7.96 5.54
C SER A 89 -15.19 9.33 6.02
N GLY A 90 -15.26 10.35 5.16
CA GLY A 90 -14.83 11.72 5.46
C GLY A 90 -13.35 12.01 5.16
N SER A 91 -12.58 10.98 4.80
CA SER A 91 -11.18 11.17 4.40
C SER A 91 -11.02 11.83 3.03
N LEU A 92 -9.80 12.29 2.75
CA LEU A 92 -9.43 12.86 1.46
C LEU A 92 -9.70 11.89 0.30
N LEU A 93 -9.31 10.62 0.43
CA LEU A 93 -9.55 9.64 -0.64
C LEU A 93 -11.04 9.35 -0.83
N SER A 94 -11.81 9.19 0.25
CA SER A 94 -13.26 8.95 0.17
C SER A 94 -13.97 10.10 -0.58
N PHE A 95 -13.58 11.35 -0.31
CA PHE A 95 -14.06 12.54 -1.01
C PHE A 95 -13.63 12.60 -2.49
N LEU A 96 -12.37 12.31 -2.81
CA LEU A 96 -11.90 12.29 -4.20
C LEU A 96 -12.57 11.17 -5.02
N ARG A 97 -12.80 10.00 -4.42
CA ARG A 97 -13.54 8.87 -5.02
C ARG A 97 -15.01 9.22 -5.24
N SER A 98 -15.68 9.89 -4.30
CA SER A 98 -17.10 10.29 -4.46
C SER A 98 -17.30 11.25 -5.64
N LYS A 99 -16.30 12.09 -5.94
CA LYS A 99 -16.28 12.97 -7.11
C LYS A 99 -15.79 12.30 -8.40
N GLY A 100 -15.33 11.05 -8.33
CA GLY A 100 -14.75 10.30 -9.43
C GLY A 100 -13.40 10.87 -9.91
N LEU A 101 -12.63 11.51 -9.03
CA LEU A 101 -11.34 12.16 -9.35
C LEU A 101 -10.14 11.23 -9.12
N ALA A 102 -10.22 10.33 -8.15
CA ALA A 102 -9.12 9.43 -7.80
C ALA A 102 -9.62 8.00 -7.60
N THR A 103 -8.74 7.04 -7.78
CA THR A 103 -8.97 5.63 -7.47
C THR A 103 -8.20 5.18 -6.24
N ASP A 104 -7.05 5.81 -5.95
CA ASP A 104 -6.18 5.41 -4.86
C ASP A 104 -5.36 6.61 -4.33
N LEU A 105 -4.94 6.55 -3.08
CA LEU A 105 -4.11 7.56 -2.43
C LEU A 105 -3.19 6.92 -1.40
N SER A 106 -1.90 7.23 -1.47
CA SER A 106 -0.93 6.91 -0.44
C SER A 106 -0.27 8.18 0.10
N ALA A 107 0.12 8.14 1.37
CA ALA A 107 0.81 9.25 2.02
C ALA A 107 1.82 8.73 3.04
N GLY A 108 3.05 9.22 3.00
CA GLY A 108 4.07 8.78 3.94
C GLY A 108 5.47 9.26 3.60
N VAL A 109 6.42 8.82 4.40
CA VAL A 109 7.85 9.01 4.13
C VAL A 109 8.36 7.82 3.34
N SER A 110 9.13 8.09 2.28
CA SER A 110 9.78 7.00 1.53
C SER A 110 10.79 6.26 2.42
N GLU A 111 10.74 4.94 2.41
CA GLU A 111 11.70 4.08 3.14
C GLU A 111 12.98 3.82 2.33
N GLU A 112 13.03 4.27 1.08
CA GLU A 112 14.20 4.11 0.22
C GLU A 112 15.35 5.03 0.68
N GLY A 113 16.60 4.59 0.52
CA GLY A 113 17.77 5.35 0.98
C GLY A 113 17.93 6.74 0.33
N TYR A 114 17.36 6.96 -0.85
CA TYR A 114 17.26 8.29 -1.45
C TYR A 114 16.21 9.15 -0.76
N GLY A 115 15.05 8.55 -0.46
CA GLY A 115 13.90 9.20 0.14
C GLY A 115 14.00 9.44 1.64
N SER A 116 14.77 8.67 2.39
CA SER A 116 15.01 8.92 3.81
C SER A 116 16.44 8.59 4.24
N ASN A 117 17.21 9.62 4.57
CA ASN A 117 18.62 9.52 4.94
C ASN A 117 18.98 10.46 6.11
N SER A 118 20.28 10.57 6.40
CA SER A 118 20.80 11.40 7.49
C SER A 118 20.64 12.91 7.27
N ILE A 119 20.30 13.35 6.05
CA ILE A 119 20.16 14.76 5.68
C ILE A 119 18.68 15.16 5.66
N CYS A 120 17.82 14.39 4.98
CA CYS A 120 16.39 14.67 4.90
C CYS A 120 15.55 13.39 4.76
N SER A 121 14.24 13.56 4.94
CA SER A 121 13.22 12.58 4.56
C SER A 121 12.23 13.24 3.59
N ILE A 122 11.82 12.53 2.54
CA ILE A 122 10.83 12.98 1.56
C ILE A 122 9.48 12.44 1.99
N PHE A 123 8.56 13.36 2.29
CA PHE A 123 7.15 13.05 2.50
C PHE A 123 6.42 13.21 1.18
N ASP A 124 5.76 12.15 0.73
CA ASP A 124 5.04 12.05 -0.54
C ASP A 124 3.55 11.81 -0.26
N ILE A 125 2.69 12.57 -0.93
CA ILE A 125 1.28 12.25 -1.09
C ILE A 125 1.07 11.92 -2.57
N CYS A 126 0.80 10.65 -2.87
CA CYS A 126 0.58 10.17 -4.22
C CYS A 126 -0.90 9.86 -4.43
N VAL A 127 -1.51 10.53 -5.40
CA VAL A 127 -2.90 10.30 -5.80
C VAL A 127 -2.91 9.61 -7.17
N THR A 128 -3.52 8.43 -7.26
CA THR A 128 -3.79 7.77 -8.54
C THR A 128 -5.08 8.34 -9.12
N LEU A 129 -4.97 8.99 -10.28
CA LEU A 129 -6.04 9.78 -10.88
C LEU A 129 -6.90 8.94 -11.84
N SER A 130 -8.19 9.24 -11.87
CA SER A 130 -9.06 8.85 -12.99
C SER A 130 -8.81 9.76 -14.20
N THR A 131 -9.40 9.46 -15.37
CA THR A 131 -9.34 10.36 -16.53
C THR A 131 -9.91 11.75 -16.21
N LYS A 132 -11.02 11.78 -15.45
CA LYS A 132 -11.61 13.03 -14.94
C LYS A 132 -10.68 13.74 -13.95
N GLY A 133 -10.04 12.99 -13.06
CA GLY A 133 -9.05 13.51 -12.12
C GLY A 133 -7.83 14.12 -12.81
N LEU A 134 -7.37 13.52 -13.89
CA LEU A 134 -6.28 14.02 -14.71
C LEU A 134 -6.63 15.36 -15.35
N ALA A 135 -7.81 15.49 -15.94
CA ALA A 135 -8.27 16.78 -16.48
C ALA A 135 -8.35 17.87 -15.39
N LEU A 136 -8.75 17.49 -14.17
CA LEU A 136 -8.94 18.39 -13.04
C LEU A 136 -7.80 18.31 -12.00
N TRP A 137 -6.58 17.97 -12.41
CA TRP A 137 -5.48 17.69 -11.49
C TRP A 137 -5.14 18.88 -10.56
N LYS A 138 -5.33 20.12 -11.04
CA LYS A 138 -5.19 21.34 -10.22
C LYS A 138 -6.21 21.37 -9.07
N GLU A 139 -7.45 20.97 -9.34
CA GLU A 139 -8.50 20.89 -8.30
C GLU A 139 -8.18 19.78 -7.29
N VAL A 140 -7.64 18.64 -7.75
CA VAL A 140 -7.17 17.57 -6.86
C VAL A 140 -6.07 18.08 -5.93
N ALA A 141 -5.06 18.79 -6.46
CA ALA A 141 -4.01 19.40 -5.64
C ALA A 141 -4.58 20.38 -4.60
N VAL A 142 -5.57 21.21 -4.99
CA VAL A 142 -6.24 22.12 -4.05
C VAL A 142 -6.98 21.35 -2.97
N HIS A 143 -7.71 20.27 -3.30
CA HIS A 143 -8.39 19.43 -2.32
C HIS A 143 -7.42 18.75 -1.33
N VAL A 144 -6.21 18.38 -1.77
CA VAL A 144 -5.16 17.92 -0.84
C VAL A 144 -4.78 19.04 0.13
N MET A 145 -4.59 20.27 -0.36
CA MET A 145 -4.27 21.43 0.48
C MET A 145 -5.42 21.81 1.42
N GLU A 146 -6.69 21.67 0.99
CA GLU A 146 -7.87 21.85 1.85
C GLU A 146 -7.87 20.88 3.03
N TYR A 147 -7.50 19.60 2.80
CA TYR A 147 -7.39 18.61 3.87
C TYR A 147 -6.25 18.97 4.84
N LEU A 148 -5.08 19.36 4.31
CA LEU A 148 -3.95 19.80 5.15
C LEU A 148 -4.30 21.05 5.96
N ASP A 149 -5.02 22.00 5.39
CA ASP A 149 -5.50 23.21 6.08
C ASP A 149 -6.54 22.88 7.17
N MET A 150 -7.44 21.93 6.92
CA MET A 150 -8.35 21.40 7.94
C MET A 150 -7.56 20.83 9.14
N LEU A 151 -6.52 20.03 8.89
CA LEU A 151 -5.64 19.52 9.95
C LEU A 151 -4.94 20.64 10.73
N ARG A 152 -4.49 21.72 10.05
CA ARG A 152 -3.89 22.89 10.71
C ARG A 152 -4.87 23.62 11.62
N ARG A 153 -6.12 23.77 11.18
CA ARG A 153 -7.17 24.48 11.93
C ARG A 153 -7.59 23.77 13.21
N LEU A 154 -7.40 22.45 13.30
CA LEU A 154 -7.58 21.71 14.55
C LEU A 154 -6.59 22.19 15.63
N GLY A 155 -5.44 22.75 15.24
CA GLY A 155 -4.39 23.22 16.12
C GLY A 155 -3.56 22.10 16.76
N SER A 156 -4.19 21.00 17.14
CA SER A 156 -3.53 19.76 17.59
C SER A 156 -4.33 18.57 17.10
N ILE A 157 -3.63 17.55 16.60
CA ILE A 157 -4.25 16.26 16.32
C ILE A 157 -4.77 15.66 17.63
N PRO A 158 -5.96 15.04 17.65
CA PRO A 158 -6.49 14.40 18.85
C PRO A 158 -5.66 13.19 19.31
N ASP A 159 -5.44 13.08 20.62
CA ASP A 159 -4.64 12.01 21.25
C ASP A 159 -5.13 10.59 20.90
N TRP A 160 -6.43 10.44 20.66
CA TRP A 160 -7.02 9.13 20.35
C TRP A 160 -6.49 8.55 19.04
N VAL A 161 -6.11 9.38 18.05
CA VAL A 161 -5.55 8.91 16.77
C VAL A 161 -4.22 8.23 17.02
N TYR A 162 -3.33 8.90 17.77
CA TYR A 162 -2.03 8.36 18.12
C TYR A 162 -2.15 7.08 18.96
N GLU A 163 -3.09 7.06 19.91
CA GLU A 163 -3.34 5.88 20.73
C GLU A 163 -3.90 4.70 19.90
N GLU A 164 -4.73 4.93 18.89
CA GLU A 164 -5.18 3.88 17.97
C GLU A 164 -4.01 3.28 17.17
N ILE A 165 -3.17 4.11 16.56
CA ILE A 165 -1.96 3.65 15.83
C ILE A 165 -1.06 2.84 16.77
N ARG A 166 -0.89 3.31 18.00
CA ARG A 166 -0.09 2.64 19.03
C ARG A 166 -0.68 1.29 19.44
N GLN A 167 -2.00 1.20 19.66
CA GLN A 167 -2.67 -0.06 20.00
C GLN A 167 -2.54 -1.09 18.89
N VAL A 168 -2.76 -0.68 17.64
CA VAL A 168 -2.59 -1.52 16.46
C VAL A 168 -1.14 -2.02 16.36
N SER A 169 -0.16 -1.12 16.46
CA SER A 169 1.26 -1.49 16.33
C SER A 169 1.70 -2.46 17.43
N ASN A 170 1.25 -2.24 18.67
CA ASN A 170 1.50 -3.15 19.80
C ASN A 170 0.89 -4.53 19.57
N MET A 171 -0.33 -4.60 19.03
CA MET A 171 -1.02 -5.84 18.70
C MET A 171 -0.30 -6.60 17.58
N GLN A 172 0.12 -5.91 16.52
CA GLN A 172 0.89 -6.49 15.43
C GLN A 172 2.19 -7.09 15.91
N TYR A 173 2.95 -6.37 16.75
CA TYR A 173 4.19 -6.88 17.33
C TYR A 173 3.95 -8.08 18.25
N ARG A 174 2.95 -8.02 19.12
CA ARG A 174 2.64 -9.07 20.10
C ARG A 174 2.26 -10.40 19.44
N PHE A 175 1.55 -10.35 18.32
CA PHE A 175 1.07 -11.53 17.59
C PHE A 175 1.76 -11.71 16.24
N MET A 176 2.98 -11.18 16.10
CA MET A 176 3.80 -11.35 14.92
C MET A 176 4.08 -12.85 14.72
N GLU A 177 3.93 -13.32 13.48
CA GLU A 177 4.28 -14.68 13.11
C GLU A 177 5.77 -14.76 12.79
N GLU A 178 6.36 -15.95 12.95
CA GLU A 178 7.77 -16.17 12.61
C GLU A 178 7.99 -15.89 11.12
N ARG A 179 8.85 -14.91 10.84
CA ARG A 179 9.22 -14.51 9.48
C ARG A 179 10.37 -15.37 8.98
N ASP A 180 10.59 -15.32 7.66
CA ASP A 180 11.77 -15.94 7.07
C ASP A 180 13.06 -15.45 7.78
N PRO A 181 13.99 -16.37 8.14
CA PRO A 181 15.20 -15.99 8.86
C PRO A 181 16.10 -15.02 8.09
N SER A 182 16.16 -15.10 6.76
CA SER A 182 17.01 -14.23 5.94
C SER A 182 16.50 -12.78 5.99
N THR A 183 15.19 -12.58 5.82
CA THR A 183 14.56 -11.25 5.91
C THR A 183 14.69 -10.67 7.32
N THR A 184 14.53 -11.52 8.34
CA THR A 184 14.69 -11.08 9.73
C THR A 184 16.11 -10.62 10.02
N ALA A 185 17.12 -11.34 9.50
CA ALA A 185 18.52 -10.95 9.66
C ALA A 185 18.84 -9.63 8.94
N ASP A 186 18.28 -9.43 7.75
CA ASP A 186 18.45 -8.21 6.96
C ASP A 186 17.86 -6.96 7.66
N ASP A 187 16.57 -7.03 8.04
CA ASP A 187 15.87 -5.96 8.76
C ASP A 187 16.59 -5.58 10.08
N LEU A 188 17.05 -6.61 10.81
CA LEU A 188 17.76 -6.40 12.07
C LEU A 188 19.14 -5.76 11.83
N SER A 189 19.85 -6.18 10.78
CA SER A 189 21.15 -5.59 10.44
C SER A 189 21.03 -4.10 10.12
N THR A 190 19.98 -3.72 9.40
CA THR A 190 19.63 -2.32 9.10
C THR A 190 19.28 -1.54 10.38
N SER A 191 18.50 -2.15 11.27
CA SER A 191 18.14 -1.54 12.56
C SER A 191 19.33 -1.35 13.49
N MET A 192 20.39 -2.17 13.35
CA MET A 192 21.62 -2.08 14.13
C MET A 192 22.59 -0.98 13.65
N LEU A 193 22.34 -0.37 12.49
CA LEU A 193 23.20 0.70 11.96
C LEU A 193 23.17 1.94 12.88
N PRO A 194 24.32 2.61 13.10
CA PRO A 194 24.36 3.83 13.90
C PRO A 194 23.44 4.95 13.38
N SER A 195 23.23 5.01 12.06
CA SER A 195 22.36 5.97 11.40
C SER A 195 20.88 5.79 11.76
N ALA A 196 20.45 4.59 12.15
CA ALA A 196 19.07 4.30 12.54
C ALA A 196 18.72 4.90 13.92
N LYS A 197 19.73 5.17 14.77
CA LYS A 197 19.57 5.73 16.13
C LYS A 197 18.59 4.93 17.01
N ILE A 198 18.53 3.61 16.83
CA ILE A 198 17.68 2.70 17.60
C ILE A 198 18.45 2.24 18.84
N ALA A 199 17.81 2.31 20.01
CA ALA A 199 18.39 1.78 21.24
C ALA A 199 18.45 0.25 21.18
N TYR A 200 19.48 -0.37 21.77
CA TYR A 200 19.68 -1.82 21.75
C TYR A 200 18.45 -2.60 22.25
N GLU A 201 17.78 -2.09 23.28
CA GLU A 201 16.55 -2.67 23.86
C GLU A 201 15.34 -2.65 22.91
N ASN A 202 15.39 -1.81 21.86
CA ASN A 202 14.33 -1.65 20.89
C ASN A 202 14.66 -2.23 19.51
N LEU A 203 15.78 -2.92 19.33
CA LEU A 203 16.18 -3.46 18.02
C LEU A 203 15.12 -4.39 17.40
N LEU A 204 14.39 -5.14 18.22
CA LEU A 204 13.37 -6.06 17.75
C LEU A 204 12.00 -5.40 17.53
N ASN A 205 11.72 -4.30 18.24
CA ASN A 205 10.37 -3.70 18.26
C ASN A 205 10.31 -2.28 17.71
N SER A 206 11.41 -1.69 17.26
CA SER A 206 11.51 -0.28 16.80
C SER A 206 10.45 0.07 15.76
N SER A 207 10.20 -0.81 14.79
CA SER A 207 9.19 -0.60 13.73
C SER A 207 7.76 -0.50 14.28
N TYR A 208 7.48 -1.12 15.43
CA TYR A 208 6.15 -1.16 16.05
C TYR A 208 6.04 -0.32 17.32
N TYR A 209 7.17 0.06 17.92
CA TYR A 209 7.20 0.79 19.18
C TYR A 209 6.70 2.22 18.96
N LEU A 210 5.88 2.69 19.90
CA LEU A 210 5.42 4.06 20.03
C LEU A 210 5.38 4.40 21.53
N GLU A 211 5.93 5.55 21.90
CA GLU A 211 5.95 6.02 23.29
C GLU A 211 4.52 6.20 23.81
N PRO A 212 4.25 5.95 25.09
CA PRO A 212 2.90 6.11 25.66
C PRO A 212 2.36 7.54 25.62
N GLU A 213 3.24 8.54 25.69
CA GLU A 213 2.86 9.95 25.69
C GLU A 213 2.91 10.49 24.26
N PHE A 214 1.77 10.97 23.76
CA PHE A 214 1.69 11.62 22.46
C PHE A 214 2.35 13.01 22.52
N LYS A 215 3.15 13.32 21.51
CA LYS A 215 3.80 14.64 21.34
C LYS A 215 3.23 15.37 20.11
N PRO A 216 2.05 16.01 20.23
CA PRO A 216 1.42 16.70 19.11
C PRO A 216 2.25 17.84 18.53
N ALA A 217 3.14 18.45 19.34
CA ALA A 217 4.01 19.53 18.90
C ALA A 217 4.93 19.11 17.74
N GLU A 218 5.51 17.90 17.79
CA GLU A 218 6.38 17.38 16.72
C GLU A 218 5.62 17.21 15.40
N VAL A 219 4.36 16.76 15.48
CA VAL A 219 3.50 16.61 14.29
C VAL A 219 3.07 17.96 13.72
N ASN A 220 2.68 18.89 14.59
CA ASN A 220 2.28 20.23 14.21
C ASN A 220 3.43 21.02 13.59
N GLU A 221 4.67 20.84 14.07
CA GLU A 221 5.87 21.44 13.49
C GLU A 221 6.05 20.97 12.04
N LEU A 222 5.99 19.66 11.78
CA LEU A 222 6.06 19.12 10.41
C LEU A 222 4.97 19.71 9.50
N LEU A 223 3.72 19.72 9.97
CA LEU A 223 2.58 20.19 9.19
C LEU A 223 2.65 21.71 8.90
N ASN A 224 3.08 22.52 9.85
CA ASN A 224 3.04 23.99 9.74
C ASN A 224 4.31 24.59 9.12
N GLU A 225 5.47 23.98 9.33
CA GLU A 225 6.76 24.55 8.87
C GLU A 225 7.30 23.91 7.59
N TYR A 226 6.98 22.64 7.34
CA TYR A 226 7.58 21.87 6.24
C TYR A 226 6.58 21.52 5.14
N ILE A 227 5.37 21.03 5.48
CA ILE A 227 4.36 20.56 4.51
C ILE A 227 3.51 21.73 3.97
N ILE A 228 4.14 22.82 3.54
CA ILE A 228 3.45 24.05 3.08
C ILE A 228 3.49 24.19 1.55
N SER A 229 2.59 25.01 0.99
CA SER A 229 2.52 25.27 -0.46
C SER A 229 3.85 25.72 -1.06
N ASP A 230 4.60 26.53 -0.32
CA ASP A 230 5.82 27.18 -0.81
C ASP A 230 7.03 26.23 -0.90
N ARG A 231 6.92 25.06 -0.26
CA ARG A 231 7.95 24.01 -0.22
C ARG A 231 7.51 22.75 -0.96
N MET A 232 6.48 22.85 -1.80
CA MET A 232 5.89 21.73 -2.50
C MET A 232 6.51 21.51 -3.88
N LEU A 233 6.85 20.26 -4.17
CA LEU A 233 7.14 19.77 -5.51
C LEU A 233 5.93 18.99 -6.02
N LEU A 234 5.40 19.38 -7.18
CA LEU A 234 4.36 18.65 -7.88
C LEU A 234 4.98 17.79 -8.97
N VAL A 235 4.65 16.50 -9.00
CA VAL A 235 4.99 15.61 -10.11
C VAL A 235 3.71 15.04 -10.69
N LEU A 236 3.43 15.37 -11.94
CA LEU A 236 2.29 14.85 -12.70
C LEU A 236 2.80 13.85 -13.72
N THR A 237 2.55 12.57 -13.49
CA THR A 237 2.95 11.48 -14.37
C THR A 237 1.75 11.02 -15.16
N SER A 238 1.81 11.07 -16.49
CA SER A 238 0.69 10.69 -17.35
C SER A 238 1.11 10.16 -18.71
N SER A 239 0.52 9.05 -19.13
CA SER A 239 0.63 8.49 -20.49
C SER A 239 0.06 9.42 -21.57
N VAL A 240 -0.78 10.39 -21.21
CA VAL A 240 -1.27 11.44 -22.11
C VAL A 240 -0.14 12.35 -22.62
N PHE A 241 1.00 12.38 -21.94
CA PHE A 241 2.18 13.10 -22.42
C PHE A 241 3.01 12.31 -23.45
N GLY A 242 2.59 11.08 -23.78
CA GLY A 242 3.33 10.09 -24.56
C GLY A 242 3.75 8.90 -23.69
N ARG A 243 4.44 7.94 -24.31
CA ARG A 243 5.09 6.82 -23.60
C ARG A 243 6.59 6.86 -23.87
N SER A 244 7.40 6.66 -22.84
CA SER A 244 8.85 6.52 -23.02
C SER A 244 9.12 5.21 -23.75
N LYS A 245 9.98 5.24 -24.78
CA LYS A 245 10.57 4.01 -25.29
C LYS A 245 11.42 3.42 -24.16
N GLY A 246 11.18 2.17 -23.77
CA GLY A 246 12.05 1.50 -22.82
C GLY A 246 13.49 1.51 -23.36
N THR A 247 14.48 1.53 -22.49
CA THR A 247 15.84 1.15 -22.90
C THR A 247 15.76 -0.26 -23.46
N GLU A 248 16.01 -0.40 -24.77
CA GLU A 248 16.38 -1.68 -25.36
C GLU A 248 17.53 -2.23 -24.50
N GLU A 249 17.33 -3.39 -23.88
CA GLU A 249 18.40 -4.10 -23.18
C GLU A 249 19.40 -4.58 -24.24
N GLU A 250 20.29 -3.69 -24.66
CA GLU A 250 21.54 -4.09 -25.32
C GLU A 250 22.42 -4.78 -24.26
N GLY A 251 22.35 -6.10 -24.20
CA GLY A 251 23.27 -6.90 -23.39
C GLY A 251 22.68 -8.24 -22.97
N GLU A 252 22.77 -9.23 -23.86
CA GLU A 252 23.00 -10.61 -23.44
C GLU A 252 24.29 -10.63 -22.60
N ASP A 253 24.14 -10.55 -21.28
CA ASP A 253 25.13 -11.07 -20.35
C ASP A 253 24.45 -12.20 -19.58
N ASP A 254 24.88 -13.42 -19.87
CA ASP A 254 24.50 -14.67 -19.23
C ASP A 254 24.47 -14.51 -17.70
N ILE A 255 23.28 -14.36 -17.12
CA ILE A 255 23.07 -14.66 -15.71
C ILE A 255 22.77 -16.15 -15.65
N GLU A 256 23.82 -16.93 -15.35
CA GLU A 256 23.67 -18.31 -14.89
C GLU A 256 22.69 -18.31 -13.70
N ALA A 257 21.48 -18.81 -13.97
CA ALA A 257 20.55 -19.16 -12.92
C ALA A 257 21.08 -20.42 -12.23
N ASP A 258 21.65 -20.25 -11.04
CA ASP A 258 21.84 -21.34 -10.08
C ASP A 258 20.45 -21.83 -9.64
N ASP A 259 19.85 -22.72 -10.43
CA ASP A 259 18.67 -23.52 -10.07
C ASP A 259 19.14 -24.82 -9.41
N GLU A 260 19.24 -24.82 -8.08
CA GLU A 260 19.26 -26.08 -7.31
C GLU A 260 17.82 -26.62 -7.21
N GLY A 261 17.40 -27.33 -8.24
CA GLY A 261 16.20 -28.15 -8.28
C GLY A 261 16.49 -29.51 -8.87
N ASP A 262 16.73 -30.50 -8.01
CA ASP A 262 16.82 -31.93 -8.35
C ASP A 262 15.59 -32.38 -9.17
N ASP A 263 15.80 -32.83 -10.42
CA ASP A 263 15.11 -34.03 -10.91
C ASP A 263 15.92 -34.74 -12.00
N GLU A 264 16.02 -36.06 -11.86
CA GLU A 264 16.86 -36.96 -12.65
C GLU A 264 16.18 -37.33 -13.98
N GLY A 265 16.94 -37.25 -15.08
CA GLY A 265 16.99 -38.25 -16.16
C GLY A 265 15.78 -38.42 -17.10
N ASP A 266 15.96 -38.09 -18.37
CA ASP A 266 16.23 -39.10 -19.42
C ASP A 266 16.54 -38.42 -20.77
N ASP A 267 17.66 -38.87 -21.37
CA ASP A 267 18.14 -38.54 -22.72
C ASP A 267 17.22 -39.14 -23.81
N ASP A 268 16.97 -38.44 -24.91
CA ASP A 268 17.57 -38.73 -26.24
C ASP A 268 16.89 -37.99 -27.42
N ASP A 269 17.78 -37.56 -28.33
CA ASP A 269 17.66 -37.49 -29.79
C ASP A 269 16.95 -36.33 -30.52
N SER A 270 17.82 -35.40 -30.99
CA SER A 270 18.13 -35.08 -32.40
C SER A 270 17.01 -34.82 -33.42
N ASP A 271 16.95 -33.60 -33.96
CA ASP A 271 17.36 -33.27 -35.34
C ASP A 271 16.94 -31.85 -35.76
N ASP A 272 17.92 -31.13 -36.31
CA ASP A 272 17.95 -30.23 -37.47
C ASP A 272 16.81 -29.22 -37.80
N ASP A 273 17.30 -27.99 -38.02
CA ASP A 273 16.94 -27.01 -39.06
C ASP A 273 15.56 -26.34 -39.04
N GLU A 274 15.56 -25.01 -38.81
CA GLU A 274 15.49 -24.00 -39.88
C GLU A 274 15.48 -22.60 -39.25
N ASP A 275 16.50 -21.79 -39.55
CA ASP A 275 16.54 -20.36 -39.25
C ASP A 275 15.38 -19.67 -39.99
N MET A 276 14.25 -19.46 -39.31
CA MET A 276 13.25 -18.49 -39.73
C MET A 276 13.72 -17.12 -39.27
N GLU A 277 14.16 -16.30 -40.23
CA GLU A 277 14.11 -14.84 -40.06
C GLU A 277 12.62 -14.46 -39.91
N GLU A 278 12.15 -14.39 -38.67
CA GLU A 278 10.87 -13.74 -38.35
C GLU A 278 11.08 -12.24 -38.57
N ASP A 279 10.50 -11.73 -39.65
CA ASP A 279 10.25 -10.31 -39.82
C ASP A 279 9.44 -9.85 -38.59
N GLU A 280 10.10 -9.22 -37.61
CA GLU A 280 9.45 -8.48 -36.53
C GLU A 280 8.76 -7.25 -37.14
N GLU A 281 7.58 -7.46 -37.74
CA GLU A 281 6.60 -6.40 -37.85
C GLU A 281 6.24 -6.01 -36.42
N GLU A 282 6.83 -4.92 -35.91
CA GLU A 282 6.41 -4.25 -34.69
C GLU A 282 4.90 -3.98 -34.77
N GLU A 283 4.06 -4.89 -34.24
CA GLU A 283 2.67 -4.58 -33.96
C GLU A 283 2.67 -3.42 -32.96
N GLU A 284 2.40 -2.20 -33.44
CA GLU A 284 2.19 -1.05 -32.57
C GLU A 284 1.17 -1.44 -31.49
N ALA A 285 1.63 -1.47 -30.24
CA ALA A 285 0.87 -1.96 -29.10
C ALA A 285 -0.55 -1.38 -29.10
N ALA A 286 -1.56 -2.26 -29.02
CA ALA A 286 -2.99 -2.02 -29.20
C ALA A 286 -3.66 -1.13 -28.12
N GLY A 287 -3.05 0.01 -27.77
CA GLY A 287 -3.57 1.00 -26.83
C GLY A 287 -3.76 2.35 -27.51
N ASP A 288 -4.67 3.17 -26.96
CA ASP A 288 -4.94 4.50 -27.49
C ASP A 288 -3.65 5.34 -27.56
N THR A 289 -3.48 6.05 -28.67
CA THR A 289 -2.45 7.08 -28.80
C THR A 289 -2.75 8.26 -27.86
N PRO A 290 -1.74 9.07 -27.48
CA PRO A 290 -1.98 10.27 -26.67
C PRO A 290 -3.02 11.23 -27.27
N GLU A 291 -3.09 11.32 -28.60
CA GLU A 291 -4.06 12.16 -29.32
C GLU A 291 -5.49 11.62 -29.16
N GLU A 292 -5.68 10.30 -29.32
CA GLU A 292 -6.97 9.63 -29.09
C GLU A 292 -7.42 9.76 -27.64
N MET A 293 -6.50 9.65 -26.67
CA MET A 293 -6.82 9.86 -25.25
C MET A 293 -7.34 11.28 -25.01
N LEU A 294 -6.68 12.30 -25.55
CA LEU A 294 -7.10 13.71 -25.44
C LEU A 294 -8.44 13.96 -26.15
N GLU A 295 -8.67 13.31 -27.29
CA GLU A 295 -9.94 13.39 -28.01
C GLU A 295 -11.08 12.79 -27.19
N LYS A 296 -10.89 11.61 -26.59
CA LYS A 296 -11.88 10.99 -25.69
C LYS A 296 -12.18 11.89 -24.49
N MET A 297 -11.16 12.48 -23.88
CA MET A 297 -11.33 13.42 -22.75
C MET A 297 -12.18 14.63 -23.12
N THR A 298 -11.97 15.21 -24.31
CA THR A 298 -12.65 16.45 -24.72
C THR A 298 -14.00 16.20 -25.39
N ASN A 299 -14.05 15.31 -26.38
CA ASN A 299 -15.23 15.08 -27.23
C ASN A 299 -16.23 14.11 -26.60
N GLU A 300 -15.76 13.02 -25.96
CA GLU A 300 -16.65 12.02 -25.37
C GLU A 300 -17.04 12.39 -23.94
N MET A 301 -16.08 12.85 -23.13
CA MET A 301 -16.30 13.17 -21.72
C MET A 301 -16.59 14.65 -21.44
N GLY A 302 -16.37 15.55 -22.40
CA GLY A 302 -16.63 16.99 -22.24
C GLY A 302 -15.73 17.68 -21.20
N LEU A 303 -14.53 17.15 -20.96
CA LEU A 303 -13.61 17.65 -19.93
C LEU A 303 -12.78 18.83 -20.46
N ASN A 304 -12.54 19.82 -19.60
CA ASN A 304 -11.57 20.88 -19.89
C ASN A 304 -10.16 20.37 -19.57
N ILE A 305 -9.28 20.35 -20.57
CA ILE A 305 -7.88 19.90 -20.47
C ILE A 305 -6.88 21.06 -20.55
N GLU A 306 -7.34 22.30 -20.41
CA GLU A 306 -6.49 23.49 -20.42
C GLU A 306 -5.42 23.43 -19.31
N GLY A 307 -4.15 23.63 -19.70
CA GLY A 307 -3.00 23.55 -18.78
C GLY A 307 -2.59 22.12 -18.38
N LEU A 308 -3.22 21.07 -18.95
CA LEU A 308 -2.80 19.68 -18.75
C LEU A 308 -1.46 19.41 -19.44
N LEU A 309 -1.37 19.71 -20.73
CA LEU A 309 -0.17 19.52 -21.53
C LEU A 309 0.91 20.57 -21.20
N PRO A 310 2.20 20.23 -21.37
CA PRO A 310 3.30 21.19 -21.20
C PRO A 310 3.21 22.34 -22.22
N GLU A 311 3.32 23.59 -21.74
CA GLU A 311 3.27 24.79 -22.59
C GLU A 311 4.63 25.05 -23.27
N GLY A 312 4.91 24.30 -24.34
CA GLY A 312 6.07 24.54 -25.22
C GLY A 312 7.43 24.11 -24.67
N GLY A 313 8.34 23.74 -25.60
CA GLY A 313 9.67 23.21 -25.28
C GLY A 313 9.76 21.69 -25.45
N ALA A 314 10.91 21.21 -25.91
CA ALA A 314 11.20 19.77 -25.94
C ALA A 314 11.34 19.25 -24.50
N PRO A 315 10.94 18.00 -24.22
CA PRO A 315 11.21 17.39 -22.92
C PRO A 315 12.72 17.35 -22.66
N GLU A 316 13.09 17.51 -21.40
CA GLU A 316 14.41 17.14 -20.91
C GLU A 316 14.41 15.62 -20.69
N ALA A 317 15.53 14.98 -21.02
CA ALA A 317 15.71 13.55 -20.75
C ALA A 317 16.57 13.39 -19.50
N GLU A 318 16.10 12.57 -18.56
CA GLU A 318 16.90 12.16 -17.41
C GLU A 318 18.14 11.37 -17.87
N PRO A 319 19.36 11.68 -17.40
CA PRO A 319 20.60 11.12 -17.92
C PRO A 319 20.75 9.59 -17.91
N TRP A 320 20.15 8.89 -16.95
CA TRP A 320 20.41 7.46 -16.73
C TRP A 320 19.38 6.57 -17.41
N PHE A 321 18.09 6.92 -17.28
CA PHE A 321 16.98 6.12 -17.78
C PHE A 321 16.30 6.75 -19.01
N GLY A 322 16.76 7.92 -19.45
CA GLY A 322 16.19 8.63 -20.60
C GLY A 322 14.77 9.14 -20.36
N VAL A 323 14.30 9.19 -19.11
CA VAL A 323 12.92 9.55 -18.79
C VAL A 323 12.66 11.00 -19.18
N GLU A 324 11.76 11.16 -20.16
CA GLU A 324 11.37 12.47 -20.68
C GLU A 324 10.44 13.19 -19.70
N HIS A 325 10.78 14.43 -19.40
CA HIS A 325 10.03 15.27 -18.49
C HIS A 325 10.09 16.75 -18.86
N TRP A 326 9.12 17.52 -18.35
CA TRP A 326 9.08 18.97 -18.48
C TRP A 326 9.05 19.60 -17.12
N ARG A 327 9.82 20.68 -16.97
CA ARG A 327 9.82 21.49 -15.76
C ARG A 327 9.19 22.84 -16.02
N THR A 328 8.16 23.16 -15.24
CA THR A 328 7.44 24.44 -15.35
C THR A 328 7.20 25.06 -13.98
N ALA A 329 7.31 26.39 -13.89
CA ALA A 329 6.84 27.11 -12.71
C ALA A 329 5.30 27.05 -12.63
N LEU A 330 4.76 27.08 -11.41
CA LEU A 330 3.31 27.22 -11.23
C LEU A 330 2.85 28.65 -11.56
N ASP A 331 1.66 28.76 -12.14
CA ASP A 331 1.00 30.05 -12.35
C ASP A 331 0.60 30.70 -11.02
N ASP A 332 0.60 32.04 -10.97
CA ASP A 332 0.41 32.78 -9.70
C ASP A 332 -1.02 32.64 -9.14
N ASP A 333 -2.03 32.44 -10.01
CA ASP A 333 -3.39 32.15 -9.59
C ASP A 333 -3.45 30.80 -8.84
N PHE A 334 -2.91 29.75 -9.45
CA PHE A 334 -2.85 28.42 -8.84
C PHE A 334 -2.03 28.40 -7.55
N LYS A 335 -0.90 29.11 -7.49
CA LYS A 335 -0.15 29.29 -6.23
C LYS A 335 -1.01 29.93 -5.14
N GLY A 336 -1.77 30.98 -5.49
CA GLY A 336 -2.68 31.64 -4.55
C GLY A 336 -3.75 30.69 -4.00
N ARG A 337 -4.31 29.84 -4.87
CA ARG A 337 -5.31 28.82 -4.48
C ARG A 337 -4.73 27.74 -3.56
N LEU A 338 -3.49 27.32 -3.80
CA LEU A 338 -2.79 26.33 -2.96
C LEU A 338 -2.38 26.90 -1.60
N ALA A 339 -2.00 28.18 -1.55
CA ALA A 339 -1.58 28.85 -0.33
C ALA A 339 -2.76 29.23 0.60
N ALA A 340 -3.94 29.48 0.02
CA ALA A 340 -5.15 29.83 0.74
C ALA A 340 -6.36 29.00 0.27
N PRO A 341 -6.37 27.68 0.55
CA PRO A 341 -7.48 26.81 0.16
C PRO A 341 -8.78 27.17 0.90
N ASN A 342 -9.92 26.88 0.27
CA ASN A 342 -11.23 27.12 0.88
C ASN A 342 -11.52 26.10 1.99
N VAL A 343 -12.46 26.43 2.88
CA VAL A 343 -12.97 25.43 3.82
C VAL A 343 -13.84 24.46 3.06
N ASN A 344 -13.60 23.17 3.29
CA ASN A 344 -14.38 22.10 2.72
C ASN A 344 -15.03 21.29 3.85
N ASP A 345 -16.34 21.48 4.01
CA ASP A 345 -17.13 20.87 5.09
C ASP A 345 -17.37 19.36 4.90
N GLU A 346 -17.05 18.81 3.73
CA GLU A 346 -17.14 17.37 3.45
C GLU A 346 -15.91 16.59 3.96
N LEU A 347 -14.80 17.29 4.22
CA LEU A 347 -13.58 16.70 4.76
C LEU A 347 -13.64 16.68 6.29
N ALA A 348 -13.36 15.52 6.88
CA ALA A 348 -13.36 15.33 8.32
C ALA A 348 -12.27 14.36 8.76
N LEU A 349 -11.94 14.39 10.06
CA LEU A 349 -11.13 13.34 10.65
C LEU A 349 -11.85 11.99 10.53
N PRO A 350 -11.09 10.89 10.41
CA PRO A 350 -11.68 9.56 10.42
C PRO A 350 -12.45 9.29 11.72
N LYS A 351 -13.40 8.36 11.63
CA LYS A 351 -14.05 7.82 12.82
C LYS A 351 -13.08 6.87 13.54
N ARG A 352 -13.29 6.72 14.85
CA ARG A 352 -12.57 5.71 15.64
C ARG A 352 -12.74 4.33 15.07
N ASN A 353 -11.66 3.55 15.08
CA ASN A 353 -11.69 2.21 14.52
C ASN A 353 -12.36 1.22 15.48
N ALA A 354 -13.58 0.79 15.14
CA ALA A 354 -14.37 -0.15 15.94
C ALA A 354 -13.86 -1.61 15.87
N TYR A 355 -12.93 -1.92 14.96
CA TYR A 355 -12.42 -3.28 14.76
C TYR A 355 -11.20 -3.62 15.63
N ILE A 356 -10.59 -2.64 16.32
CA ILE A 356 -9.43 -2.87 17.19
C ILE A 356 -9.79 -3.92 18.26
N ALA A 357 -9.08 -5.04 18.26
CA ALA A 357 -9.37 -6.16 19.12
C ALA A 357 -9.04 -5.85 20.59
N THR A 358 -9.92 -6.29 21.47
CA THR A 358 -9.83 -6.11 22.93
C THR A 358 -9.77 -7.45 23.67
N ASP A 359 -10.37 -8.50 23.10
CA ASP A 359 -10.34 -9.85 23.65
C ASP A 359 -9.38 -10.78 22.87
N PHE A 360 -8.25 -11.09 23.51
CA PHE A 360 -7.24 -12.01 23.00
C PHE A 360 -7.29 -13.40 23.66
N THR A 361 -8.41 -13.77 24.29
CA THR A 361 -8.55 -15.06 24.97
C THR A 361 -8.49 -16.22 23.97
N VAL A 362 -7.58 -17.17 24.21
CA VAL A 362 -7.44 -18.40 23.41
C VAL A 362 -8.24 -19.51 24.09
N TYR A 363 -9.12 -20.17 23.34
CA TYR A 363 -9.91 -21.30 23.83
C TYR A 363 -9.20 -22.62 23.55
N ASP A 364 -9.23 -23.55 24.51
CA ASP A 364 -8.76 -24.91 24.29
C ASP A 364 -9.75 -25.68 23.41
N SER A 365 -9.22 -26.58 22.58
CA SER A 365 -9.91 -27.58 21.75
C SER A 365 -10.95 -28.44 22.49
N SER A 366 -10.91 -28.48 23.82
CA SER A 366 -11.87 -29.16 24.69
C SER A 366 -13.11 -28.33 25.03
N THR A 367 -13.11 -27.03 24.70
CA THR A 367 -14.21 -26.10 24.99
C THR A 367 -15.34 -26.32 24.00
N SER A 368 -16.51 -26.80 24.46
CA SER A 368 -17.68 -26.94 23.60
C SER A 368 -18.28 -25.56 23.30
N CYS A 369 -18.87 -25.38 22.11
CA CYS A 369 -19.63 -24.18 21.76
C CYS A 369 -20.77 -23.89 22.75
N SER A 370 -21.28 -24.92 23.44
CA SER A 370 -22.28 -24.82 24.51
C SER A 370 -21.78 -24.20 25.82
N ASP A 371 -20.45 -24.15 26.02
CA ASP A 371 -19.82 -23.64 27.24
C ASP A 371 -19.40 -22.16 27.08
N LEU A 372 -19.57 -21.61 25.87
CA LEU A 372 -19.40 -20.19 25.60
C LEU A 372 -20.59 -19.40 26.17
N PRO A 373 -20.36 -18.23 26.80
CA PRO A 373 -21.44 -17.40 27.31
C PRO A 373 -22.43 -17.05 26.18
N GLY A 374 -23.71 -17.36 26.39
CA GLY A 374 -24.77 -17.04 25.43
C GLY A 374 -24.84 -15.52 25.20
N ASP A 375 -24.90 -15.13 23.93
CA ASP A 375 -24.84 -13.75 23.41
C ASP A 375 -23.42 -13.11 23.30
N VAL A 376 -22.52 -13.72 22.52
CA VAL A 376 -21.25 -13.09 22.08
C VAL A 376 -21.41 -12.33 20.75
N PHE A 377 -22.53 -11.67 20.53
CA PHE A 377 -22.66 -10.70 19.44
C PHE A 377 -22.67 -9.30 20.05
N PRO A 378 -21.51 -8.61 20.15
CA PRO A 378 -21.54 -7.20 20.52
C PRO A 378 -22.37 -6.46 19.47
N LYS A 379 -23.43 -5.78 19.92
CA LYS A 379 -24.07 -4.74 19.11
C LYS A 379 -23.06 -3.60 19.01
N ASN A 380 -22.68 -3.23 17.80
CA ASN A 380 -21.59 -2.30 17.46
C ASN A 380 -21.77 -0.84 17.93
N GLU A 381 -22.58 -0.55 18.94
CA GLU A 381 -22.90 0.84 19.36
C GLU A 381 -22.39 1.22 20.76
N GLU A 382 -21.83 0.31 21.57
CA GLU A 382 -21.45 0.62 22.98
C GLU A 382 -20.00 0.28 23.38
N LYS A 383 -19.05 0.12 22.45
CA LYS A 383 -17.62 0.01 22.80
C LYS A 383 -16.96 1.40 22.85
N ALA A 384 -17.37 2.25 23.79
CA ALA A 384 -16.65 3.47 24.12
C ALA A 384 -16.84 3.84 25.59
N GLU A 385 -16.13 3.15 26.50
CA GLU A 385 -15.67 3.74 27.76
C GLU A 385 -14.67 2.80 28.48
N GLY A 386 -13.44 3.31 28.66
CA GLY A 386 -12.51 2.99 29.73
C GLY A 386 -12.20 1.52 30.07
N VAL A 387 -11.12 0.98 29.50
CA VAL A 387 -10.34 -0.09 30.17
C VAL A 387 -8.88 0.34 30.28
N THR A 388 -8.56 0.95 31.41
CA THR A 388 -7.18 1.18 31.85
C THR A 388 -6.65 -0.08 32.53
N GLY A 389 -5.47 -0.53 32.11
CA GLY A 389 -4.59 -1.36 32.95
C GLY A 389 -4.75 -2.86 32.77
N VAL A 390 -4.13 -3.40 31.73
CA VAL A 390 -3.61 -4.77 31.76
C VAL A 390 -2.11 -4.68 31.49
N SER A 391 -1.31 -5.18 32.44
CA SER A 391 0.17 -5.17 32.41
C SER A 391 0.71 -5.90 31.16
N PRO A 392 1.77 -5.42 30.48
CA PRO A 392 2.15 -5.93 29.15
C PRO A 392 2.92 -7.26 29.13
N PHE A 393 3.21 -7.91 30.27
CA PHE A 393 4.25 -8.96 30.32
C PHE A 393 3.88 -10.29 30.99
N ASP A 394 2.61 -10.57 31.30
CA ASP A 394 2.28 -11.82 31.98
C ASP A 394 1.86 -12.96 31.02
N GLY A 395 2.79 -13.92 30.89
CA GLY A 395 2.53 -15.36 30.74
C GLY A 395 2.05 -15.88 29.37
N PHE A 396 2.94 -16.52 28.61
CA PHE A 396 2.58 -17.28 27.41
C PHE A 396 2.03 -18.67 27.78
N PRO A 397 0.75 -19.00 27.48
CA PRO A 397 0.32 -20.39 27.50
C PRO A 397 0.81 -21.08 26.21
N ILE A 398 1.84 -21.92 26.35
CA ILE A 398 2.27 -22.84 25.30
C ILE A 398 1.24 -23.99 25.27
N VAL A 399 0.34 -23.97 24.28
CA VAL A 399 -0.59 -25.09 24.02
C VAL A 399 0.06 -26.03 23.01
N PRO A 400 0.12 -27.35 23.26
CA PRO A 400 0.71 -28.31 22.33
C PRO A 400 0.00 -28.33 20.97
N THR A 401 0.79 -28.33 19.91
CA THR A 401 0.38 -28.43 18.50
C THR A 401 0.00 -29.87 18.15
N ASP A 402 -1.22 -30.30 18.48
CA ASP A 402 -1.74 -31.57 17.94
C ASP A 402 -2.26 -31.32 16.50
N ARG A 403 -1.46 -31.70 15.50
CA ARG A 403 -1.80 -31.50 14.09
C ARG A 403 -2.78 -32.58 13.62
N GLN A 404 -4.08 -32.42 13.92
CA GLN A 404 -5.14 -33.26 13.36
C GLN A 404 -5.63 -32.68 12.03
N ALA A 405 -5.88 -33.54 11.04
CA ALA A 405 -6.48 -33.14 9.76
C ALA A 405 -7.89 -32.53 9.98
N PRO A 406 -8.32 -31.59 9.11
CA PRO A 406 -9.66 -30.99 9.22
C PRO A 406 -10.75 -32.05 9.20
N LYS A 407 -11.71 -31.94 10.12
CA LYS A 407 -12.87 -32.82 10.15
C LYS A 407 -13.97 -32.22 9.28
N MET A 408 -14.43 -32.98 8.29
CA MET A 408 -15.63 -32.62 7.53
C MET A 408 -16.87 -32.73 8.43
N MET A 409 -17.65 -31.67 8.47
CA MET A 409 -18.96 -31.60 9.07
C MET A 409 -19.98 -31.28 7.97
N VAL A 410 -20.84 -32.25 7.66
CA VAL A 410 -21.93 -32.06 6.71
C VAL A 410 -23.15 -31.53 7.46
N VAL A 411 -23.63 -30.35 7.09
CA VAL A 411 -24.80 -29.71 7.74
C VAL A 411 -26.06 -29.78 6.86
N GLY A 412 -25.92 -30.10 5.57
CA GLY A 412 -27.04 -30.25 4.65
C GLY A 412 -26.64 -30.86 3.29
N VAL A 413 -27.58 -30.89 2.35
CA VAL A 413 -27.39 -31.52 1.01
C VAL A 413 -26.37 -30.76 0.15
N ASP A 414 -26.21 -29.45 0.38
CA ASP A 414 -25.37 -28.54 -0.43
C ASP A 414 -24.41 -27.65 0.41
N GLN A 415 -24.16 -28.00 1.68
CA GLN A 415 -23.28 -27.22 2.57
C GLN A 415 -22.27 -28.11 3.27
N PHE A 416 -20.98 -27.91 2.95
CA PHE A 416 -19.86 -28.57 3.58
C PHE A 416 -19.12 -27.60 4.48
N PHE A 417 -19.04 -27.91 5.77
CA PHE A 417 -18.16 -27.22 6.70
C PHE A 417 -16.94 -28.09 6.95
N TYR A 418 -15.75 -27.50 6.83
CA TYR A 418 -14.53 -28.13 7.32
C TYR A 418 -14.13 -27.40 8.59
N LEU A 419 -14.09 -28.12 9.71
CA LEU A 419 -13.54 -27.58 10.94
C LEU A 419 -12.07 -28.02 11.01
N PRO A 420 -11.09 -27.14 10.75
CA PRO A 420 -9.70 -27.47 11.03
C PRO A 420 -9.57 -27.69 12.53
N LYS A 421 -9.24 -28.92 12.94
CA LYS A 421 -8.96 -29.25 14.33
C LYS A 421 -7.45 -29.12 14.59
N THR A 422 -6.88 -28.03 14.10
CA THR A 422 -5.43 -27.80 14.08
C THR A 422 -5.17 -26.46 14.76
N LEU A 423 -4.88 -26.50 16.06
CA LEU A 423 -4.21 -25.39 16.75
C LEU A 423 -2.76 -25.39 16.25
N VAL A 424 -2.50 -24.72 15.13
CA VAL A 424 -1.13 -24.60 14.57
C VAL A 424 -0.26 -23.70 15.47
N ALA A 425 -0.88 -22.80 16.22
CA ALA A 425 -0.29 -22.02 17.30
C ALA A 425 -1.40 -21.51 18.25
N ALA A 426 -1.08 -21.25 19.51
CA ALA A 426 -2.01 -20.67 20.49
C ALA A 426 -2.24 -19.16 20.24
N THR A 427 -2.75 -18.80 19.06
CA THR A 427 -3.03 -17.41 18.68
C THR A 427 -4.53 -17.12 18.71
N PRO A 428 -4.94 -15.88 19.05
CA PRO A 428 -6.35 -15.46 19.03
C PRO A 428 -6.82 -15.12 17.61
N ARG A 429 -6.35 -15.86 16.60
CA ARG A 429 -6.66 -15.64 15.19
C ARG A 429 -7.54 -16.76 14.64
N CYS A 430 -8.35 -16.43 13.64
CA CYS A 430 -9.19 -17.37 12.92
C CYS A 430 -9.15 -17.03 11.42
N ASP A 431 -9.27 -18.05 10.56
CA ASP A 431 -9.32 -17.95 9.10
C ASP A 431 -10.60 -18.66 8.63
N ILE A 432 -11.55 -17.88 8.13
CA ILE A 432 -12.83 -18.36 7.62
C ILE A 432 -12.80 -18.26 6.11
N ARG A 433 -12.99 -19.41 5.43
CA ARG A 433 -13.08 -19.47 3.96
C ARG A 433 -14.46 -19.97 3.55
N ILE A 434 -15.14 -19.17 2.75
CA ILE A 434 -16.41 -19.51 2.13
C ILE A 434 -16.21 -19.58 0.63
N ARG A 435 -16.57 -20.72 0.05
CA ARG A 435 -16.67 -20.89 -1.39
C ARG A 435 -18.14 -21.01 -1.78
N LEU A 436 -18.59 -20.12 -2.64
CA LEU A 436 -19.90 -20.19 -3.28
C LEU A 436 -19.71 -20.80 -4.67
N ALA A 437 -19.91 -22.12 -4.75
CA ALA A 437 -19.83 -22.85 -6.00
C ALA A 437 -20.92 -22.36 -6.97
N THR A 438 -20.54 -21.97 -8.17
CA THR A 438 -21.47 -21.52 -9.20
C THR A 438 -21.08 -22.10 -10.56
N PRO A 439 -22.04 -22.59 -11.35
CA PRO A 439 -21.77 -23.10 -12.69
C PRO A 439 -21.57 -21.98 -13.72
N LEU A 440 -21.60 -20.71 -13.30
CA LEU A 440 -21.28 -19.54 -14.13
C LEU A 440 -19.76 -19.47 -14.39
N PHE A 441 -19.20 -20.55 -14.91
CA PHE A 441 -17.79 -20.65 -15.27
C PHE A 441 -17.43 -19.66 -16.38
N VAL A 442 -16.14 -19.34 -16.45
CA VAL A 442 -15.56 -18.54 -17.53
C VAL A 442 -15.57 -19.35 -18.82
N ASN A 443 -16.74 -19.43 -19.46
CA ASN A 443 -16.88 -20.04 -20.79
C ASN A 443 -16.71 -19.00 -21.91
N ASP A 444 -16.62 -17.72 -21.55
CA ASP A 444 -16.46 -16.58 -22.46
C ASP A 444 -15.73 -15.43 -21.74
N ILE A 445 -14.94 -14.67 -22.51
CA ILE A 445 -14.20 -13.48 -22.08
C ILE A 445 -15.16 -12.45 -21.47
N THR A 446 -16.36 -12.29 -22.05
CA THR A 446 -17.37 -11.38 -21.51
C THR A 446 -17.76 -11.72 -20.07
N MET A 447 -17.86 -13.00 -19.73
CA MET A 447 -18.16 -13.43 -18.36
C MET A 447 -16.98 -13.18 -17.44
N PHE A 448 -15.75 -13.44 -17.88
CA PHE A 448 -14.54 -13.14 -17.11
C PHE A 448 -14.46 -11.67 -16.72
N VAL A 449 -14.63 -10.77 -17.69
CA VAL A 449 -14.57 -9.31 -17.47
C VAL A 449 -15.70 -8.86 -16.54
N ARG A 450 -16.92 -9.39 -16.70
CA ARG A 450 -18.04 -9.09 -15.79
C ARG A 450 -17.79 -9.55 -14.36
N GLN A 451 -17.23 -10.75 -14.18
CA GLN A 451 -16.88 -11.28 -12.86
C GLN A 451 -15.80 -10.44 -12.20
N ARG A 452 -14.76 -10.07 -12.95
CA ARG A 452 -13.69 -9.21 -12.46
C ARG A 452 -14.23 -7.84 -12.05
N LEU A 453 -15.02 -7.21 -12.91
CA LEU A 453 -15.63 -5.91 -12.64
C LEU A 453 -16.57 -5.97 -11.42
N TRP A 454 -17.35 -7.05 -11.27
CA TRP A 454 -18.21 -7.23 -10.09
C TRP A 454 -17.39 -7.31 -8.80
N VAL A 455 -16.24 -8.01 -8.80
CA VAL A 455 -15.35 -8.08 -7.64
C VAL A 455 -14.78 -6.71 -7.29
N GLU A 456 -14.31 -5.94 -8.28
CA GLU A 456 -13.77 -4.60 -8.04
C GLU A 456 -14.86 -3.66 -7.48
N LEU A 457 -16.09 -3.74 -8.00
CA LEU A 457 -17.23 -2.97 -7.47
C LEU A 457 -17.63 -3.41 -6.05
N ALA A 458 -17.58 -4.72 -5.76
CA ALA A 458 -17.86 -5.23 -4.43
C ALA A 458 -16.79 -4.77 -3.42
N LYS A 459 -15.50 -4.81 -3.80
CA LYS A 459 -14.40 -4.27 -2.99
C LYS A 459 -14.54 -2.78 -2.75
N GLU A 460 -14.92 -2.02 -3.78
CA GLU A 460 -15.18 -0.58 -3.65
C GLU A 460 -16.30 -0.30 -2.64
N ALA A 461 -17.39 -1.06 -2.69
CA ALA A 461 -18.51 -0.91 -1.75
C ALA A 461 -18.14 -1.33 -0.32
N LEU A 462 -17.13 -2.19 -0.16
CA LEU A 462 -16.65 -2.70 1.12
C LEU A 462 -15.51 -1.87 1.72
N ILE A 463 -14.90 -0.97 0.95
CA ILE A 463 -13.59 -0.39 1.29
C ILE A 463 -13.57 0.30 2.65
N GLU A 464 -14.63 1.02 3.02
CA GLU A 464 -14.68 1.73 4.31
C GLU A 464 -14.63 0.76 5.50
N GLU A 465 -15.29 -0.40 5.37
CA GLU A 465 -15.32 -1.43 6.41
C GLU A 465 -14.02 -2.25 6.39
N THR A 466 -13.55 -2.65 5.20
CA THR A 466 -12.37 -3.50 5.06
C THR A 466 -11.09 -2.76 5.42
N TYR A 467 -10.96 -1.47 5.10
CA TYR A 467 -9.81 -0.66 5.49
C TYR A 467 -9.67 -0.55 7.01
N LEU A 468 -10.75 -0.22 7.73
CA LEU A 468 -10.73 -0.14 9.18
C LEU A 468 -10.39 -1.51 9.80
N ALA A 469 -10.94 -2.58 9.25
CA ALA A 469 -10.64 -3.94 9.67
C ALA A 469 -9.16 -4.33 9.41
N GLU A 470 -8.60 -3.94 8.26
CA GLU A 470 -7.20 -4.13 7.89
C GLU A 470 -6.24 -3.43 8.83
N MET A 471 -6.53 -2.17 9.17
CA MET A 471 -5.78 -1.44 10.20
C MET A 471 -5.85 -2.15 11.56
N ALA A 472 -6.93 -2.85 11.88
CA ALA A 472 -7.06 -3.62 13.11
C ALA A 472 -6.50 -5.07 13.02
N GLY A 473 -5.76 -5.42 11.98
CA GLY A 473 -5.17 -6.75 11.82
C GLY A 473 -6.16 -7.85 11.47
N LEU A 474 -7.31 -7.48 10.88
CA LEU A 474 -8.17 -8.39 10.12
C LEU A 474 -7.89 -8.21 8.64
N ALA A 475 -8.39 -9.11 7.80
CA ALA A 475 -8.25 -8.96 6.37
C ALA A 475 -9.34 -9.75 5.65
N THR A 476 -9.68 -9.27 4.46
CA THR A 476 -10.70 -9.86 3.61
C THR A 476 -10.16 -10.06 2.21
N GLU A 477 -10.32 -11.25 1.66
CA GLU A 477 -10.02 -11.52 0.26
C GLU A 477 -11.32 -11.95 -0.44
N LEU A 478 -11.64 -11.26 -1.53
CA LEU A 478 -12.77 -11.57 -2.39
C LEU A 478 -12.26 -11.79 -3.81
N THR A 479 -12.44 -13.00 -4.33
CA THR A 479 -11.96 -13.41 -5.65
C THR A 479 -12.94 -14.34 -6.35
N PHE A 480 -12.86 -14.41 -7.68
CA PHE A 480 -13.46 -15.51 -8.44
C PHE A 480 -12.36 -16.50 -8.79
N ALA A 481 -12.57 -17.77 -8.42
CA ALA A 481 -11.76 -18.89 -8.86
C ALA A 481 -12.52 -19.71 -9.91
N ALA A 482 -11.84 -20.65 -10.55
CA ALA A 482 -12.45 -21.55 -11.53
C ALA A 482 -13.66 -22.33 -10.99
N GLN A 483 -13.84 -22.44 -9.66
CA GLN A 483 -14.92 -23.18 -9.02
C GLN A 483 -16.04 -22.29 -8.45
N GLY A 484 -15.92 -20.96 -8.56
CA GLY A 484 -16.93 -20.01 -8.08
C GLY A 484 -16.35 -18.83 -7.32
N LEU A 485 -17.20 -18.14 -6.55
CA LEU A 485 -16.78 -16.99 -5.73
C LEU A 485 -16.16 -17.48 -4.43
N GLU A 486 -14.98 -16.97 -4.10
CA GLU A 486 -14.27 -17.24 -2.85
C GLU A 486 -14.21 -15.98 -2.00
N LEU A 487 -14.67 -16.11 -0.76
CA LEU A 487 -14.56 -15.10 0.29
C LEU A 487 -13.73 -15.69 1.42
N ARG A 488 -12.61 -15.05 1.74
CA ARG A 488 -11.80 -15.36 2.91
C ARG A 488 -11.83 -14.17 3.84
N VAL A 489 -12.08 -14.41 5.12
CA VAL A 489 -12.05 -13.40 6.19
C VAL A 489 -11.21 -13.97 7.32
N TYR A 490 -10.11 -13.30 7.65
CA TYR A 490 -9.14 -13.78 8.63
C TYR A 490 -8.64 -12.67 9.54
N GLY A 491 -8.08 -13.04 10.70
CA GLY A 491 -7.54 -12.10 11.69
C GLY A 491 -8.00 -12.39 13.10
N PHE A 492 -8.03 -11.36 13.96
CA PHE A 492 -8.36 -11.50 15.38
C PHE A 492 -9.83 -11.89 15.62
N LYS A 493 -10.05 -12.91 16.45
CA LYS A 493 -11.37 -13.50 16.68
C LYS A 493 -12.44 -12.53 17.22
N ASP A 494 -12.06 -11.53 18.03
CA ASP A 494 -12.98 -10.59 18.71
C ASP A 494 -13.89 -9.86 17.70
N SER A 495 -13.29 -9.34 16.63
CA SER A 495 -13.99 -8.51 15.64
C SER A 495 -14.34 -9.28 14.34
N LEU A 496 -13.84 -10.51 14.17
CA LEU A 496 -13.98 -11.27 12.93
C LEU A 496 -15.43 -11.57 12.56
N ALA A 497 -16.26 -11.92 13.55
CA ALA A 497 -17.68 -12.23 13.31
C ALA A 497 -18.49 -11.00 12.88
N ALA A 498 -18.15 -9.83 13.41
CA ALA A 498 -18.77 -8.56 13.02
C ALA A 498 -18.36 -8.18 11.59
N LEU A 499 -17.07 -8.26 11.27
CA LEU A 499 -16.55 -8.04 9.92
C LEU A 499 -17.22 -8.96 8.90
N MET A 500 -17.28 -10.26 9.20
CA MET A 500 -17.89 -11.25 8.31
C MET A 500 -19.37 -10.94 8.03
N ARG A 501 -20.12 -10.51 9.04
CA ARG A 501 -21.52 -10.12 8.87
C ARG A 501 -21.66 -8.91 7.96
N ASN A 502 -20.90 -7.85 8.22
CA ASN A 502 -20.95 -6.62 7.42
C ASN A 502 -20.58 -6.89 5.96
N VAL A 503 -19.50 -7.67 5.74
CA VAL A 503 -19.05 -8.04 4.40
C VAL A 503 -20.12 -8.83 3.64
N LEU A 504 -20.70 -9.85 4.27
CA LEU A 504 -21.78 -10.64 3.66
C LEU A 504 -23.02 -9.79 3.38
N GLU A 505 -23.39 -8.88 4.29
CA GLU A 505 -24.54 -8.01 4.13
C GLU A 505 -24.38 -7.09 2.90
N VAL A 506 -23.20 -6.48 2.74
CA VAL A 506 -22.89 -5.65 1.56
C VAL A 506 -22.88 -6.48 0.28
N ILE A 507 -22.22 -7.65 0.27
CA ILE A 507 -22.18 -8.54 -0.91
C ILE A 507 -23.59 -8.97 -1.34
N LEU A 508 -24.44 -9.40 -0.39
CA LEU A 508 -25.80 -9.83 -0.67
C LEU A 508 -26.73 -8.69 -1.11
N ASN A 509 -26.41 -7.45 -0.72
CA ASN A 509 -27.19 -6.27 -1.02
C ASN A 509 -26.47 -5.29 -1.96
N LEU A 510 -25.47 -5.73 -2.74
CA LEU A 510 -24.65 -4.83 -3.56
C LEU A 510 -25.49 -3.94 -4.50
N LYS A 511 -26.64 -4.45 -4.97
CA LYS A 511 -27.60 -3.69 -5.77
C LYS A 511 -28.12 -2.42 -5.06
N LYS A 512 -28.20 -2.40 -3.72
CA LYS A 512 -28.59 -1.20 -2.97
C LYS A 512 -27.50 -0.11 -2.99
N ALA A 513 -26.25 -0.47 -3.27
CA ALA A 513 -25.13 0.46 -3.44
C ALA A 513 -25.05 1.06 -4.86
N GLU A 514 -26.03 0.78 -5.75
CA GLU A 514 -26.03 1.25 -7.14
C GLU A 514 -25.83 2.77 -7.25
N GLY A 515 -26.49 3.57 -6.41
CA GLY A 515 -26.30 5.03 -6.43
C GLY A 515 -24.92 5.51 -5.98
N LEU A 516 -24.25 4.76 -5.09
CA LEU A 516 -22.86 5.04 -4.69
C LEU A 516 -21.90 4.68 -5.84
N LEU A 517 -22.20 3.57 -6.52
CA LEU A 517 -21.36 3.02 -7.57
C LEU A 517 -21.53 3.73 -8.92
N GLU A 518 -22.65 4.40 -9.20
CA GLU A 518 -22.91 5.07 -10.48
C GLU A 518 -21.84 6.11 -10.82
N GLY A 519 -21.37 6.89 -9.83
CA GLY A 519 -20.28 7.87 -10.00
C GLY A 519 -18.87 7.26 -9.97
N ARG A 520 -18.71 6.04 -9.45
CA ARG A 520 -17.42 5.34 -9.28
C ARG A 520 -17.14 4.32 -10.37
N PHE A 521 -18.18 3.80 -11.02
CA PHE A 521 -18.12 2.75 -12.03
C PHE A 521 -17.20 3.12 -13.19
N GLY A 522 -17.29 4.36 -13.69
CA GLY A 522 -16.42 4.84 -14.77
C GLY A 522 -14.94 4.75 -14.38
N ALA A 523 -14.57 5.29 -13.22
CA ALA A 523 -13.19 5.26 -12.74
C ALA A 523 -12.67 3.82 -12.51
N ILE A 524 -13.50 2.92 -11.98
CA ILE A 524 -13.14 1.51 -11.75
C ILE A 524 -12.97 0.76 -13.08
N LYS A 525 -13.88 0.99 -14.03
CA LYS A 525 -13.80 0.39 -15.38
C LYS A 525 -12.51 0.82 -16.06
N GLU A 526 -12.20 2.11 -16.06
CA GLU A 526 -10.97 2.64 -16.64
C GLU A 526 -9.73 2.08 -15.93
N ALA A 527 -9.73 1.99 -14.60
CA ALA A 527 -8.62 1.40 -13.86
C ALA A 527 -8.38 -0.07 -14.23
N LEU A 528 -9.46 -0.83 -14.46
CA LEU A 528 -9.38 -2.21 -14.91
C LEU A 528 -8.87 -2.33 -16.36
N GLU A 529 -9.30 -1.45 -17.26
CA GLU A 529 -8.80 -1.37 -18.64
C GLU A 529 -7.29 -1.09 -18.66
N ARG A 530 -6.81 -0.07 -17.93
CA ARG A 530 -5.39 0.23 -17.81
C ARG A 530 -4.60 -0.93 -17.21
N ARG A 531 -5.19 -1.64 -16.23
CA ARG A 531 -4.56 -2.82 -15.64
C ARG A 531 -4.34 -3.91 -16.68
N PHE A 532 -5.35 -4.25 -17.48
CA PHE A 532 -5.20 -5.25 -18.54
C PHE A 532 -4.15 -4.82 -19.57
N PHE A 533 -4.18 -3.56 -19.99
CA PHE A 533 -3.18 -3.02 -20.92
C PHE A 533 -1.75 -3.11 -20.34
N ASN A 534 -1.57 -2.78 -19.06
CA ASN A 534 -0.26 -2.84 -18.40
C ASN A 534 0.22 -4.26 -18.09
N GLU A 535 -0.67 -5.25 -18.03
CA GLU A 535 -0.30 -6.64 -17.82
C GLU A 535 0.40 -7.24 -19.06
N ASP A 536 0.00 -6.80 -20.26
CA ASP A 536 0.55 -7.22 -21.55
C ASP A 536 2.01 -6.76 -21.76
N MET A 537 2.38 -5.61 -21.17
CA MET A 537 3.75 -5.05 -21.26
C MET A 537 4.80 -5.77 -20.39
N ARG A 538 4.50 -6.94 -19.79
CA ARG A 538 5.46 -7.69 -18.96
C ARG A 538 5.94 -8.94 -19.71
N PRO A 539 7.25 -9.07 -20.02
CA PRO A 539 7.77 -10.22 -20.80
C PRO A 539 7.55 -11.58 -20.12
N ILE A 540 7.80 -11.66 -18.81
CA ILE A 540 7.85 -12.94 -18.07
C ILE A 540 6.46 -13.60 -17.92
N PRO A 541 5.39 -12.90 -17.52
CA PRO A 541 4.05 -13.48 -17.49
C PRO A 541 3.60 -13.99 -18.88
N CYS A 542 3.90 -13.24 -19.95
CA CYS A 542 3.54 -13.59 -21.32
C CYS A 542 4.25 -14.87 -21.78
N ALA A 543 5.56 -15.02 -21.49
CA ALA A 543 6.31 -16.23 -21.79
C ALA A 543 5.74 -17.48 -21.06
N SER A 544 5.37 -17.33 -19.78
CA SER A 544 4.79 -18.43 -18.99
C SER A 544 3.39 -18.85 -19.49
N ALA A 545 2.60 -17.88 -19.98
CA ALA A 545 1.28 -18.13 -20.55
C ALA A 545 1.38 -18.81 -21.92
N ILE A 546 2.35 -18.43 -22.76
CA ILE A 546 2.59 -19.03 -24.08
C ILE A 546 3.07 -20.48 -23.94
N GLN A 547 3.92 -20.78 -22.95
CA GLN A 547 4.38 -22.15 -22.68
C GLN A 547 3.25 -23.09 -22.22
N GLN A 548 2.18 -22.57 -21.59
CA GLN A 548 1.00 -23.37 -21.20
C GLN A 548 -0.01 -23.59 -22.34
N ILE A 549 0.12 -22.85 -23.45
CA ILE A 549 -0.76 -22.93 -24.62
C ILE A 549 -0.21 -23.89 -25.68
N LYS A 550 1.11 -24.14 -25.69
CA LYS A 550 1.75 -25.21 -26.47
C LYS A 550 1.62 -26.55 -25.75
#